data_AF-A0A803J2I2-F1
#
_entry.id   AF-A0A803J2I2-F1
#
_cell.length_a   1.000
_cell.length_b   1.000
_cell.length_c   1.000
_cell.angle_alpha   90.00
_cell.angle_beta   90.00
_cell.angle_gamma   90.00
#
_symmetry.space_group_name_H-M   'P 1'
#
loop_
_entity.id
_entity.type
_entity.pdbx_description
1 polymer ?
#
loop_
_entity_poly.entity_id
_entity_poly.type
_entity_poly.pdbx_seq_one_letter_code
_entity_poly.pdbx_strand_id
1 'polypeptide(L)'
;MSFSSLFALVLTFNVFLVSGTSIKLQNGGYEDIVIAINQGLGENVKIIDNIQNMIKEASQYLFSATKNRVYIRSVKILIPITWPNNNYAKAKTETYDKADVIIASPHLKFGDDPYTLQYGRCGEAGKYIHMTPDFLLNDNLISIYGPRGRVFVHEWAHLRWGVFDEYNYEKPFYIAGNKNIEATRCSADIIGTHIKQPQGLPCNRDPQTGLYEDGCVFVPEQNQAAKASIMYLQALPSVTEFCDKNHNTEAPTLQNRICNSRSTWDVIMNSTDIKATPPQADSNIPVPTFTLLQSSDRVVTLVLDVSGSMDGRIGRLYQAAEVFVMQIVEEGSHVGIVSFSTSTTVLSKLVQVIDDTQRNHLKFLLPKTAVGGTNICAGIREGIKHDGSSYGTEIVLLTDGEDNYNTSLCFPDIFNSGIIVHFIALGPNPNPNLETIVDMTGKLPLPQCNINYFFSLLKQTCVICYNLLLC
;
A
#
# COMPACT_ATOMS: atom_id res chain seq x y z
N MET A 1 60.49 9.16 6.36
CA MET A 1 59.68 9.61 5.21
C MET A 1 58.39 8.83 5.26
N SER A 2 57.31 9.51 5.65
CA SER A 2 56.05 8.93 6.13
C SER A 2 55.15 8.54 4.97
N PHE A 3 54.65 7.29 4.98
CA PHE A 3 53.60 6.81 4.09
C PHE A 3 52.24 7.36 4.54
N SER A 4 51.61 8.19 3.72
CA SER A 4 50.25 8.68 3.96
C SER A 4 49.22 7.73 3.35
N SER A 5 48.49 7.03 4.22
CA SER A 5 47.36 6.16 3.93
C SER A 5 46.20 6.93 3.27
N LEU A 6 45.75 6.47 2.09
CA LEU A 6 44.46 6.84 1.50
C LEU A 6 43.35 6.06 2.23
N PHE A 7 42.58 6.72 3.09
CA PHE A 7 41.31 6.18 3.61
C PHE A 7 40.22 6.44 2.57
N ALA A 8 39.83 5.42 1.81
CA ALA A 8 38.62 5.44 1.00
C ALA A 8 37.40 5.24 1.92
N LEU A 9 36.73 6.33 2.28
CA LEU A 9 35.48 6.31 3.02
C LEU A 9 34.35 5.96 2.05
N VAL A 10 34.02 4.67 1.94
CA VAL A 10 32.83 4.22 1.20
C VAL A 10 31.60 4.49 2.07
N LEU A 11 30.95 5.63 1.82
CA LEU A 11 29.62 5.92 2.35
C LEU A 11 28.60 5.06 1.61
N THR A 12 28.28 3.88 2.16
CA THR A 12 27.10 3.13 1.77
C THR A 12 25.87 3.86 2.29
N PHE A 13 25.25 4.69 1.44
CA PHE A 13 23.92 5.24 1.71
C PHE A 13 22.91 4.09 1.57
N ASN A 14 22.55 3.47 2.69
CA ASN A 14 21.38 2.59 2.76
C ASN A 14 20.14 3.49 2.66
N VAL A 15 19.64 3.69 1.44
CA VAL A 15 18.32 4.28 1.22
C VAL A 15 17.29 3.21 1.57
N PHE A 16 16.80 3.25 2.81
CA PHE A 16 15.58 2.54 3.17
C PHE A 16 14.42 3.23 2.45
N LEU A 17 13.96 2.62 1.35
CA LEU A 17 12.67 2.94 0.76
C LEU A 17 11.59 2.43 1.72
N VAL A 18 11.22 3.26 2.69
CA VAL A 18 9.99 3.04 3.45
C VAL A 18 8.85 3.46 2.53
N SER A 19 8.31 2.50 1.78
CA SER A 19 6.95 2.64 1.23
C SER A 19 6.03 2.63 2.43
N GLY A 20 5.79 3.82 3.00
CA GLY A 20 4.96 3.97 4.18
C GLY A 20 3.53 3.56 3.85
N THR A 21 3.14 2.36 4.28
CA THR A 21 1.74 1.96 4.36
C THR A 21 0.99 3.03 5.16
N SER A 22 -0.18 3.49 4.69
CA SER A 22 -1.00 4.44 5.44
C SER A 22 -1.57 3.87 6.74
N ILE A 23 -1.44 2.55 6.93
CA ILE A 23 -1.89 1.81 8.10
C ILE A 23 -1.16 2.31 9.35
N LYS A 24 -1.93 2.87 10.28
CA LYS A 24 -1.46 3.28 11.60
C LYS A 24 -1.77 2.18 12.61
N LEU A 25 -0.92 2.03 13.61
CA LEU A 25 -1.17 1.14 14.74
C LEU A 25 -1.19 1.98 16.02
N GLN A 26 -2.34 2.03 16.68
CA GLN A 26 -2.52 2.79 17.92
C GLN A 26 -3.18 1.91 18.97
N ASN A 27 -2.54 1.68 20.12
CA ASN A 27 -3.08 0.85 21.21
C ASN A 27 -3.59 -0.52 20.72
N GLY A 28 -2.82 -1.18 19.84
CA GLY A 28 -3.15 -2.46 19.22
C GLY A 28 -4.22 -2.45 18.12
N GLY A 29 -4.88 -1.33 17.86
CA GLY A 29 -5.83 -1.22 16.75
C GLY A 29 -5.16 -0.71 15.48
N TYR A 30 -5.24 -1.48 14.40
CA TYR A 30 -4.90 -1.00 13.06
C TYR A 30 -5.98 -0.06 12.55
N GLU A 31 -5.57 1.10 12.06
CA GLU A 31 -6.43 2.17 11.58
C GLU A 31 -6.09 2.55 10.14
N ASP A 32 -7.10 3.10 9.46
CA ASP A 32 -6.98 3.64 8.09
C ASP A 32 -6.56 2.60 7.04
N ILE A 33 -6.94 1.33 7.21
CA ILE A 33 -6.74 0.29 6.17
C ILE A 33 -7.62 0.63 4.96
N VAL A 34 -7.05 0.64 3.76
CA VAL A 34 -7.77 0.97 2.52
C VAL A 34 -8.04 -0.29 1.70
N ILE A 35 -9.32 -0.57 1.45
CA ILE A 35 -9.79 -1.64 0.56
C ILE A 35 -10.42 -0.99 -0.66
N ALA A 36 -9.86 -1.18 -1.85
CA ALA A 36 -10.34 -0.52 -3.07
C ALA A 36 -10.96 -1.50 -4.06
N ILE A 37 -12.13 -1.15 -4.60
CA ILE A 37 -12.84 -1.92 -5.62
C ILE A 37 -12.45 -1.38 -7.00
N ASN A 38 -12.05 -2.28 -7.90
CA ASN A 38 -11.60 -1.89 -9.24
C ASN A 38 -12.75 -1.36 -10.09
N GLN A 39 -12.50 -0.28 -10.85
CA GLN A 39 -13.50 0.38 -11.70
C GLN A 39 -14.06 -0.48 -12.83
N GLY A 40 -13.35 -1.53 -13.25
CA GLY A 40 -13.81 -2.48 -14.26
C GLY A 40 -14.84 -3.48 -13.75
N LEU A 41 -15.12 -3.50 -12.45
CA LEU A 41 -16.14 -4.37 -11.85
C LEU A 41 -17.51 -3.70 -11.90
N GLY A 42 -18.52 -4.45 -12.36
CA GLY A 42 -19.91 -4.01 -12.30
C GLY A 42 -20.40 -3.84 -10.86
N GLU A 43 -21.36 -2.93 -10.66
CA GLU A 43 -21.91 -2.66 -9.34
C GLU A 43 -22.52 -3.90 -8.68
N ASN A 44 -22.06 -4.19 -7.46
CA ASN A 44 -22.67 -5.21 -6.62
C ASN A 44 -22.47 -4.86 -5.14
N VAL A 45 -23.52 -4.35 -4.51
CA VAL A 45 -23.51 -3.93 -3.10
C VAL A 45 -23.13 -5.05 -2.12
N LYS A 46 -23.36 -6.32 -2.49
CA LYS A 46 -22.96 -7.47 -1.66
C LYS A 46 -21.44 -7.58 -1.48
N ILE A 47 -20.66 -7.04 -2.40
CA ILE A 47 -19.19 -6.97 -2.26
C ILE A 47 -18.85 -6.14 -1.02
N ILE A 48 -19.50 -4.99 -0.83
CA ILE A 48 -19.27 -4.10 0.32
C ILE A 48 -19.66 -4.82 1.63
N ASP A 49 -20.84 -5.45 1.66
CA ASP A 49 -21.32 -6.18 2.84
C ASP A 49 -20.38 -7.33 3.22
N ASN A 50 -19.93 -8.10 2.23
CA ASN A 50 -19.04 -9.25 2.45
C ASN A 50 -17.64 -8.83 2.87
N ILE A 51 -17.12 -7.70 2.36
CA ILE A 51 -15.89 -7.08 2.88
C ILE A 51 -16.06 -6.73 4.37
N GLN A 52 -17.15 -6.06 4.74
CA GLN A 52 -17.38 -5.68 6.14
C GLN A 52 -17.47 -6.90 7.06
N ASN A 53 -18.16 -7.95 6.65
CA ASN A 53 -18.30 -9.19 7.42
C ASN A 53 -16.96 -9.92 7.55
N MET A 54 -16.21 -10.03 6.46
CA MET A 54 -14.86 -10.61 6.45
C MET A 54 -13.93 -9.88 7.43
N ILE A 55 -13.93 -8.55 7.43
CA ILE A 55 -13.08 -7.75 8.32
C ILE A 55 -13.49 -7.88 9.79
N LYS A 56 -14.79 -7.93 10.09
CA LYS A 56 -15.29 -8.16 11.47
C LYS A 56 -14.79 -9.49 12.02
N GLU A 57 -14.90 -10.55 11.21
CA GLU A 57 -14.39 -11.88 11.56
C GLU A 57 -12.86 -11.89 11.68
N ALA A 58 -12.16 -11.31 10.70
CA ALA A 58 -10.71 -11.23 10.69
C ALA A 58 -10.15 -10.51 11.92
N SER A 59 -10.81 -9.42 12.37
CA SER A 59 -10.35 -8.65 13.53
C SER A 59 -10.31 -9.50 14.81
N GLN A 60 -11.35 -10.30 15.07
CA GLN A 60 -11.40 -11.21 16.22
C GLN A 60 -10.38 -12.35 16.10
N TYR A 61 -10.24 -12.91 14.90
CA TYR A 61 -9.30 -13.99 14.65
C TYR A 61 -7.85 -13.52 14.79
N LEU A 62 -7.52 -12.36 14.23
CA LEU A 62 -6.20 -11.72 14.32
C LEU A 62 -5.80 -11.43 15.77
N PHE A 63 -6.74 -10.90 16.57
CA PHE A 63 -6.49 -10.62 17.99
C PHE A 63 -6.14 -11.88 18.77
N SER A 64 -6.91 -12.94 18.57
CA SER A 64 -6.68 -14.24 19.20
C SER A 64 -5.34 -14.84 18.74
N ALA A 65 -5.08 -14.85 17.43
CA ALA A 65 -3.88 -15.41 16.82
C ALA A 65 -2.59 -14.68 17.24
N THR A 66 -2.69 -13.39 17.58
CA THR A 66 -1.57 -12.56 18.03
C THR A 66 -1.41 -12.52 19.54
N LYS A 67 -2.01 -13.48 20.26
CA LYS A 67 -1.96 -13.58 21.73
C LYS A 67 -2.50 -12.31 22.39
N ASN A 68 -3.67 -11.85 21.92
CA ASN A 68 -4.43 -10.70 22.41
C ASN A 68 -3.70 -9.36 22.25
N ARG A 69 -3.04 -9.11 21.12
CA ARG A 69 -2.24 -7.90 20.92
C ARG A 69 -2.89 -6.93 19.96
N VAL A 70 -3.09 -7.37 18.71
CA VAL A 70 -3.50 -6.47 17.62
C VAL A 70 -4.81 -6.88 16.97
N TYR A 71 -5.60 -5.90 16.56
CA TYR A 71 -6.90 -6.08 15.93
C TYR A 71 -7.14 -4.99 14.87
N ILE A 72 -8.18 -5.13 14.06
CA ILE A 72 -8.56 -4.12 13.06
C ILE A 72 -9.57 -3.16 13.68
N ARG A 73 -9.29 -1.86 13.67
CA ARG A 73 -10.15 -0.82 14.27
C ARG A 73 -10.93 -0.02 13.22
N SER A 74 -10.29 0.38 12.12
CA SER A 74 -10.97 1.16 11.07
C SER A 74 -10.52 0.78 9.66
N VAL A 75 -11.50 0.72 8.77
CA VAL A 75 -11.33 0.41 7.35
C VAL A 75 -12.05 1.44 6.48
N LYS A 76 -11.40 1.87 5.42
CA LYS A 76 -11.95 2.72 4.36
C LYS A 76 -12.16 1.87 3.13
N ILE A 77 -13.40 1.78 2.66
CA ILE A 77 -13.75 1.06 1.43
C ILE A 77 -13.88 2.09 0.32
N LEU A 78 -12.98 2.02 -0.66
CA LEU A 78 -12.94 2.90 -1.82
C LEU A 78 -13.75 2.29 -2.96
N ILE A 79 -14.89 2.91 -3.24
CA ILE A 79 -15.88 2.55 -4.26
C ILE A 79 -15.51 3.28 -5.56
N PRO A 80 -15.45 2.61 -6.71
CA PRO A 80 -15.02 3.23 -7.95
C PRO A 80 -16.00 4.30 -8.44
N ILE A 81 -15.48 5.25 -9.21
CA ILE A 81 -16.28 6.33 -9.82
C ILE A 81 -17.32 5.80 -10.82
N THR A 82 -17.11 4.59 -11.35
CA THR A 82 -18.04 3.91 -12.28
C THR A 82 -19.32 3.41 -11.60
N TRP A 83 -19.35 3.31 -10.27
CA TRP A 83 -20.56 2.95 -9.53
C TRP A 83 -21.38 4.21 -9.23
N PRO A 84 -22.72 4.13 -9.17
CA PRO A 84 -23.57 5.25 -8.78
C PRO A 84 -23.20 5.82 -7.42
N ASN A 85 -23.22 7.16 -7.30
CA ASN A 85 -23.01 7.82 -6.01
C ASN A 85 -24.23 7.62 -5.09
N ASN A 86 -24.06 6.83 -4.03
CA ASN A 86 -25.08 6.62 -3.00
C ASN A 86 -24.78 7.40 -1.71
N ASN A 87 -24.49 8.71 -1.83
CA ASN A 87 -24.09 9.59 -0.72
C ASN A 87 -22.81 9.15 0.00
N TYR A 88 -21.87 8.53 -0.73
CA TYR A 88 -20.57 8.19 -0.17
C TYR A 88 -19.74 9.46 0.04
N ALA A 89 -18.87 9.44 1.05
CA ALA A 89 -17.94 10.55 1.23
C ALA A 89 -16.92 10.55 0.09
N LYS A 90 -16.45 11.73 -0.32
CA LYS A 90 -15.43 11.84 -1.36
C LYS A 90 -14.09 11.34 -0.83
N ALA A 91 -13.41 10.49 -1.59
CA ALA A 91 -12.04 10.08 -1.29
C ALA A 91 -11.10 11.29 -1.29
N LYS A 92 -10.14 11.33 -0.36
CA LYS A 92 -9.22 12.49 -0.24
C LYS A 92 -7.80 12.13 -0.64
N THR A 93 -7.26 11.13 0.05
CA THR A 93 -5.88 10.66 -0.14
C THR A 93 -5.84 9.21 -0.62
N GLU A 94 -6.97 8.52 -0.51
CA GLU A 94 -7.19 7.13 -0.82
C GLU A 94 -7.29 6.97 -2.34
N THR A 95 -6.43 6.12 -2.90
CA THR A 95 -6.35 5.83 -4.33
C THR A 95 -6.24 4.33 -4.52
N TYR A 96 -6.71 3.83 -5.65
CA TYR A 96 -6.68 2.40 -5.95
C TYR A 96 -5.26 1.81 -5.90
N ASP A 97 -4.27 2.49 -6.49
CA ASP A 97 -2.88 2.02 -6.56
C ASP A 97 -2.13 2.01 -5.22
N LYS A 98 -2.66 2.70 -4.21
CA LYS A 98 -2.09 2.77 -2.86
C LYS A 98 -2.92 1.98 -1.83
N ALA A 99 -3.94 1.24 -2.28
CA ALA A 99 -4.78 0.46 -1.40
C ALA A 99 -4.01 -0.74 -0.84
N ASP A 100 -4.28 -1.07 0.42
CA ASP A 100 -3.68 -2.23 1.10
C ASP A 100 -4.31 -3.54 0.60
N VAL A 101 -5.58 -3.47 0.18
CA VAL A 101 -6.35 -4.56 -0.40
C VAL A 101 -7.05 -4.08 -1.65
N ILE A 102 -6.97 -4.84 -2.72
CA ILE A 102 -7.70 -4.55 -3.97
C ILE A 102 -8.68 -5.69 -4.29
N ILE A 103 -9.88 -5.30 -4.68
CA ILE A 103 -10.90 -6.19 -5.24
C ILE A 103 -10.90 -6.00 -6.74
N ALA A 104 -10.45 -6.99 -7.50
CA ALA A 104 -10.29 -6.88 -8.95
C ALA A 104 -10.66 -8.17 -9.68
N SER A 105 -10.63 -8.12 -11.01
CA SER A 105 -10.83 -9.31 -11.83
C SER A 105 -9.73 -10.36 -11.58
N PRO A 106 -10.00 -11.65 -11.85
CA PRO A 106 -9.03 -12.72 -11.67
C PRO A 106 -7.68 -12.43 -12.34
N HIS A 107 -6.59 -12.73 -11.64
CA HIS A 107 -5.24 -12.56 -12.19
C HIS A 107 -4.86 -13.76 -13.07
N LEU A 108 -4.18 -13.54 -14.21
CA LEU A 108 -3.86 -14.61 -15.17
C LEU A 108 -3.16 -15.84 -14.55
N LYS A 109 -2.29 -15.60 -13.56
CA LYS A 109 -1.55 -16.67 -12.87
C LYS A 109 -2.31 -17.31 -11.70
N PHE A 110 -3.11 -16.52 -10.98
CA PHE A 110 -3.68 -16.91 -9.68
C PHE A 110 -5.19 -17.18 -9.75
N GLY A 111 -5.84 -16.85 -10.88
CA GLY A 111 -7.29 -16.97 -11.02
C GLY A 111 -8.01 -16.19 -9.92
N ASP A 112 -8.91 -16.88 -9.23
CA ASP A 112 -9.71 -16.37 -8.11
C ASP A 112 -9.06 -16.58 -6.74
N ASP A 113 -7.87 -17.18 -6.67
CA ASP A 113 -7.17 -17.37 -5.41
C ASP A 113 -6.80 -16.00 -4.79
N PRO A 114 -7.20 -15.74 -3.53
CA PRO A 114 -6.67 -14.62 -2.78
C PRO A 114 -5.14 -14.74 -2.65
N TYR A 115 -4.42 -13.63 -2.82
CA TYR A 115 -2.97 -13.64 -2.67
C TYR A 115 -2.43 -12.27 -2.27
N THR A 116 -1.26 -12.26 -1.64
CA THR A 116 -0.51 -11.05 -1.34
C THR A 116 0.64 -10.88 -2.31
N LEU A 117 0.71 -9.73 -2.96
CA LEU A 117 1.87 -9.38 -3.76
C LEU A 117 3.02 -8.95 -2.85
N GLN A 118 3.95 -9.86 -2.56
CA GLN A 118 5.19 -9.56 -1.85
C GLN A 118 6.43 -9.93 -2.66
N TYR A 119 7.37 -8.99 -2.77
CA TYR A 119 8.71 -9.22 -3.33
C TYR A 119 9.82 -9.03 -2.30
N GLY A 120 9.44 -8.70 -1.06
CA GLY A 120 10.34 -8.42 0.04
C GLY A 120 11.00 -9.67 0.60
N ARG A 121 11.98 -9.45 1.49
CA ARG A 121 12.62 -10.50 2.28
C ARG A 121 11.79 -10.81 3.53
N CYS A 122 12.24 -11.81 4.27
CA CYS A 122 11.65 -12.14 5.57
C CYS A 122 11.53 -10.92 6.48
N GLY A 123 10.32 -10.64 6.96
CA GLY A 123 10.06 -9.49 7.84
C GLY A 123 9.79 -8.17 7.11
N GLU A 124 9.85 -8.13 5.77
CA GLU A 124 9.56 -6.95 4.97
C GLU A 124 8.11 -6.97 4.49
N ALA A 125 7.39 -5.86 4.66
CA ALA A 125 5.99 -5.77 4.27
C ALA A 125 5.77 -6.01 2.76
N GLY A 126 4.66 -6.66 2.43
CA GLY A 126 4.15 -6.82 1.08
C GLY A 126 3.60 -5.51 0.51
N LYS A 127 3.17 -5.56 -0.76
CA LYS A 127 2.65 -4.38 -1.48
C LYS A 127 1.14 -4.21 -1.32
N TYR A 128 0.37 -5.25 -1.59
CA TYR A 128 -1.09 -5.26 -1.44
C TYR A 128 -1.62 -6.70 -1.42
N ILE A 129 -2.83 -6.89 -0.89
CA ILE A 129 -3.61 -8.12 -0.99
C ILE A 129 -4.57 -8.01 -2.19
N HIS A 130 -4.63 -9.03 -3.02
CA HIS A 130 -5.57 -9.15 -4.13
C HIS A 130 -6.67 -10.16 -3.78
N MET A 131 -7.92 -9.76 -3.97
CA MET A 131 -9.08 -10.65 -3.85
C MET A 131 -10.01 -10.43 -5.05
N THR A 132 -10.81 -11.44 -5.38
CA THR A 132 -11.77 -11.33 -6.48
C THR A 132 -13.21 -11.22 -5.97
N PRO A 133 -14.14 -10.72 -6.82
CA PRO A 133 -15.56 -10.79 -6.55
C PRO A 133 -16.05 -12.23 -6.32
N ASP A 134 -15.52 -13.23 -7.04
CA ASP A 134 -15.97 -14.62 -6.85
C ASP A 134 -15.61 -15.12 -5.45
N PHE A 135 -14.38 -14.88 -4.98
CA PHE A 135 -13.99 -15.17 -3.60
C PHE A 135 -14.95 -14.55 -2.57
N LEU A 136 -15.34 -13.29 -2.78
CA LEU A 136 -16.24 -12.58 -1.88
C LEU A 136 -17.71 -13.01 -1.98
N LEU A 137 -18.18 -13.44 -3.15
CA LEU A 137 -19.61 -13.65 -3.42
C LEU A 137 -20.03 -15.13 -3.45
N ASN A 138 -19.10 -16.04 -3.75
CA ASN A 138 -19.36 -17.47 -3.92
C ASN A 138 -19.11 -18.24 -2.62
N ASP A 139 -20.17 -18.56 -1.88
CA ASP A 139 -20.07 -19.27 -0.60
C ASP A 139 -19.60 -20.72 -0.73
N ASN A 140 -19.63 -21.32 -1.93
CA ASN A 140 -19.06 -22.65 -2.14
C ASN A 140 -17.55 -22.67 -1.89
N LEU A 141 -16.87 -21.54 -2.10
CA LEU A 141 -15.44 -21.39 -1.86
C LEU A 141 -15.08 -21.43 -0.36
N ILE A 142 -16.04 -21.24 0.55
CA ILE A 142 -15.82 -21.39 2.00
C ILE A 142 -15.40 -22.83 2.33
N SER A 143 -15.92 -23.83 1.60
CA SER A 143 -15.52 -25.22 1.81
C SER A 143 -14.09 -25.53 1.36
N ILE A 144 -13.51 -24.67 0.51
CA ILE A 144 -12.18 -24.82 -0.08
C ILE A 144 -11.14 -24.04 0.73
N TYR A 145 -11.35 -22.73 0.93
CA TYR A 145 -10.40 -21.86 1.61
C TYR A 145 -10.68 -21.69 3.12
N GLY A 146 -11.87 -22.09 3.57
CA GLY A 146 -12.37 -21.79 4.90
C GLY A 146 -13.05 -20.42 4.99
N PRO A 147 -13.38 -19.98 6.23
CA PRO A 147 -13.99 -18.68 6.48
C PRO A 147 -13.14 -17.52 5.97
N ARG A 148 -13.79 -16.53 5.33
CA ARG A 148 -13.10 -15.41 4.65
C ARG A 148 -12.24 -14.59 5.60
N GLY A 149 -12.67 -14.39 6.85
CA GLY A 149 -11.87 -13.66 7.84
C GLY A 149 -10.55 -14.34 8.17
N ARG A 150 -10.50 -15.68 8.15
CA ARG A 150 -9.26 -16.44 8.37
C ARG A 150 -8.31 -16.35 7.19
N VAL A 151 -8.84 -16.43 5.96
CA VAL A 151 -8.08 -16.20 4.73
C VAL A 151 -7.49 -14.80 4.71
N PHE A 152 -8.28 -13.79 5.11
CA PHE A 152 -7.78 -12.43 5.24
C PHE A 152 -6.60 -12.33 6.22
N VAL A 153 -6.66 -13.00 7.38
CA VAL A 153 -5.55 -12.98 8.36
C VAL A 153 -4.29 -13.68 7.84
N HIS A 154 -4.45 -14.75 7.06
CA HIS A 154 -3.35 -15.41 6.36
C HIS A 154 -2.65 -14.43 5.40
N GLU A 155 -3.41 -13.77 4.52
CA GLU A 155 -2.88 -12.76 3.60
C GLU A 155 -2.34 -11.51 4.31
N TRP A 156 -2.99 -11.10 5.39
CA TRP A 156 -2.53 -9.99 6.23
C TRP A 156 -1.15 -10.27 6.82
N ALA A 157 -0.85 -11.52 7.18
CA ALA A 157 0.47 -11.88 7.70
C ALA A 157 1.56 -11.73 6.64
N HIS A 158 1.29 -12.12 5.39
CA HIS A 158 2.17 -11.83 4.25
C HIS A 158 2.35 -10.32 4.06
N LEU A 159 1.25 -9.57 4.04
CA LEU A 159 1.27 -8.14 3.78
C LEU A 159 2.03 -7.37 4.87
N ARG A 160 1.69 -7.60 6.14
CA ARG A 160 2.14 -6.74 7.23
C ARG A 160 3.49 -7.16 7.79
N TRP A 161 3.76 -8.45 7.86
CA TRP A 161 4.94 -8.99 8.54
C TRP A 161 5.93 -9.70 7.63
N GLY A 162 5.64 -9.85 6.33
CA GLY A 162 6.58 -10.44 5.38
C GLY A 162 6.94 -11.88 5.73
N VAL A 163 5.97 -12.64 6.24
CA VAL A 163 6.11 -14.09 6.42
C VAL A 163 5.68 -14.82 5.16
N PHE A 164 5.99 -16.11 5.07
CA PHE A 164 5.72 -16.93 3.90
C PHE A 164 4.94 -18.19 4.28
N ASP A 165 4.41 -18.86 3.26
CA ASP A 165 3.68 -20.11 3.44
C ASP A 165 4.53 -21.20 4.08
N GLU A 166 3.88 -21.94 4.95
CA GLU A 166 4.40 -23.12 5.64
C GLU A 166 3.91 -24.42 4.99
N TYR A 167 3.34 -24.35 3.78
CA TYR A 167 3.11 -25.45 2.85
C TYR A 167 3.97 -25.28 1.58
N ASN A 168 4.02 -26.33 0.74
CA ASN A 168 4.72 -26.27 -0.55
C ASN A 168 4.06 -27.24 -1.56
N TYR A 169 3.48 -26.71 -2.64
CA TYR A 169 2.84 -27.53 -3.67
C TYR A 169 3.83 -28.31 -4.55
N GLU A 170 5.04 -27.80 -4.75
CA GLU A 170 6.09 -28.48 -5.55
C GLU A 170 6.77 -29.60 -4.74
N LYS A 171 6.83 -29.43 -3.43
CA LYS A 171 7.40 -30.39 -2.48
C LYS A 171 6.41 -30.65 -1.35
N PRO A 172 5.31 -31.39 -1.61
CA PRO A 172 4.31 -31.68 -0.59
C PRO A 172 4.81 -32.68 0.46
N PHE A 173 5.87 -33.43 0.15
CA PHE A 173 6.50 -34.40 1.04
C PHE A 173 8.02 -34.28 1.01
N TYR A 174 8.65 -34.71 2.10
CA TYR A 174 10.10 -34.78 2.23
C TYR A 174 10.52 -35.92 3.16
N ILE A 175 11.78 -36.34 3.09
CA ILE A 175 12.35 -37.34 4.01
C ILE A 175 12.97 -36.58 5.18
N ALA A 176 12.40 -36.75 6.37
CA ALA A 176 12.91 -36.14 7.59
C ALA A 176 14.18 -36.85 8.09
N GLY A 177 14.90 -36.24 9.04
CA GLY A 177 16.14 -36.78 9.60
C GLY A 177 16.00 -38.19 10.22
N ASN A 178 14.79 -38.55 10.65
CA ASN A 178 14.44 -39.88 11.15
C ASN A 178 14.21 -40.93 10.04
N LYS A 179 14.41 -40.56 8.76
CA LYS A 179 14.19 -41.36 7.53
C LYS A 179 12.74 -41.71 7.22
N ASN A 180 11.78 -41.10 7.91
CA ASN A 180 10.36 -41.21 7.57
C ASN A 180 9.96 -40.14 6.55
N ILE A 181 8.93 -40.44 5.76
CA ILE A 181 8.32 -39.47 4.84
C ILE A 181 7.34 -38.62 5.65
N GLU A 182 7.53 -37.31 5.63
CA GLU A 182 6.68 -36.33 6.29
C GLU A 182 6.03 -35.41 5.26
N ALA A 183 4.81 -34.97 5.56
CA ALA A 183 4.16 -33.90 4.81
C ALA A 183 4.85 -32.57 5.10
N THR A 184 5.00 -31.72 4.09
CA THR A 184 5.57 -30.38 4.24
C THR A 184 4.56 -29.46 4.92
N ARG A 185 4.81 -29.18 6.19
CA ARG A 185 3.96 -28.40 7.10
C ARG A 185 4.77 -27.87 8.27
N CYS A 186 4.25 -26.87 8.95
CA CYS A 186 4.96 -26.28 10.09
C CYS A 186 5.05 -27.19 11.32
N SER A 187 3.94 -27.82 11.72
CA SER A 187 3.92 -28.72 12.88
C SER A 187 3.44 -30.10 12.47
N ALA A 188 4.15 -31.12 12.94
CA ALA A 188 3.74 -32.52 12.82
C ALA A 188 2.52 -32.87 13.69
N ASP A 189 2.11 -31.96 14.60
CA ASP A 189 0.92 -32.13 15.45
C ASP A 189 -0.38 -32.16 14.63
N ILE A 190 -0.39 -31.54 13.45
CA ILE A 190 -1.53 -31.68 12.54
C ILE A 190 -1.59 -33.15 12.14
N ILE A 191 -2.70 -33.84 12.39
CA ILE A 191 -2.86 -35.24 11.98
C ILE A 191 -3.69 -35.33 10.70
N GLY A 192 -3.50 -36.41 9.94
CA GLY A 192 -4.09 -36.59 8.63
C GLY A 192 -3.63 -37.86 7.93
N THR A 193 -4.09 -38.04 6.71
CA THR A 193 -3.84 -39.24 5.90
C THR A 193 -3.21 -38.88 4.56
N HIS A 194 -2.39 -39.77 4.02
CA HIS A 194 -1.79 -39.63 2.70
C HIS A 194 -2.67 -40.36 1.68
N ILE A 195 -3.30 -39.61 0.78
CA ILE A 195 -4.17 -40.17 -0.26
C ILE A 195 -3.75 -39.70 -1.64
N LYS A 196 -3.95 -40.57 -2.63
CA LYS A 196 -3.76 -40.27 -4.04
C LYS A 196 -5.05 -39.70 -4.63
N GLN A 197 -4.99 -38.50 -5.19
CA GLN A 197 -6.13 -37.88 -5.86
C GLN A 197 -6.16 -38.19 -7.36
N PRO A 198 -7.35 -38.36 -7.98
CA PRO A 198 -8.69 -38.28 -7.39
C PRO A 198 -9.21 -39.61 -6.80
N GLN A 199 -8.42 -40.69 -6.81
CA GLN A 199 -8.90 -42.05 -6.50
C GLN A 199 -9.20 -42.28 -5.01
N GLY A 200 -8.64 -41.47 -4.11
CA GLY A 200 -8.80 -41.63 -2.66
C GLY A 200 -8.09 -42.86 -2.09
N LEU A 201 -7.14 -43.43 -2.84
CA LEU A 201 -6.38 -44.62 -2.43
C LEU A 201 -5.18 -44.23 -1.55
N PRO A 202 -4.72 -45.13 -0.66
CA PRO A 202 -3.48 -44.90 0.10
C PRO A 202 -2.28 -44.66 -0.81
N CYS A 203 -1.43 -43.73 -0.42
CA CYS A 203 -0.21 -43.40 -1.16
C CYS A 203 0.84 -44.51 -1.08
N ASN A 204 1.38 -44.90 -2.24
CA ASN A 204 2.51 -45.83 -2.31
C ASN A 204 3.83 -45.06 -2.39
N ARG A 205 4.88 -45.68 -1.83
CA ARG A 205 6.24 -45.16 -1.93
C ARG A 205 6.82 -45.49 -3.30
N ASP A 206 7.33 -44.49 -3.98
CA ASP A 206 8.09 -44.64 -5.22
C ASP A 206 9.51 -45.17 -4.89
N PRO A 207 9.91 -46.35 -5.42
CA PRO A 207 11.24 -46.91 -5.20
C PRO A 207 12.39 -46.06 -5.75
N GLN A 208 12.15 -45.19 -6.74
CA GLN A 208 13.21 -44.39 -7.36
C GLN A 208 13.54 -43.14 -6.54
N THR A 209 12.52 -42.39 -6.14
CA THR A 209 12.69 -41.15 -5.37
C THR A 209 12.74 -41.38 -3.86
N GLY A 210 12.16 -42.49 -3.38
CA GLY A 210 12.00 -42.78 -1.96
C GLY A 210 10.91 -41.93 -1.27
N LEU A 211 10.14 -41.14 -2.04
CA LEU A 211 8.98 -40.35 -1.61
C LEU A 211 7.67 -41.05 -2.02
N TYR A 212 6.52 -40.41 -1.79
CA TYR A 212 5.26 -40.89 -2.35
C TYR A 212 5.18 -40.63 -3.86
N GLU A 213 4.42 -41.47 -4.55
CA GLU A 213 4.12 -41.34 -5.98
C GLU A 213 3.41 -40.01 -6.32
N ASP A 214 3.54 -39.56 -7.57
CA ASP A 214 2.87 -38.35 -8.05
C ASP A 214 1.34 -38.40 -7.87
N GLY A 215 0.76 -37.26 -7.51
CA GLY A 215 -0.67 -37.13 -7.20
C GLY A 215 -1.05 -37.47 -5.76
N CYS A 216 -0.08 -37.84 -4.93
CA CYS A 216 -0.26 -37.96 -3.49
C CYS A 216 -0.36 -36.60 -2.80
N VAL A 217 -1.27 -36.51 -1.84
CA VAL A 217 -1.46 -35.32 -1.00
C VAL A 217 -1.71 -35.73 0.45
N PHE A 218 -1.33 -34.86 1.37
CA PHE A 218 -1.71 -34.99 2.77
C PHE A 218 -3.05 -34.31 3.00
N VAL A 219 -4.02 -35.07 3.51
CA VAL A 219 -5.36 -34.59 3.86
C VAL A 219 -5.49 -34.58 5.38
N PRO A 220 -5.50 -33.40 6.01
CA PRO A 220 -5.67 -33.27 7.45
C PRO A 220 -7.05 -33.76 7.93
N GLU A 221 -7.10 -34.31 9.14
CA GLU A 221 -8.37 -34.63 9.79
C GLU A 221 -9.10 -33.34 10.20
N GLN A 222 -10.41 -33.24 9.95
CA GLN A 222 -11.16 -32.02 10.27
C GLN A 222 -11.27 -31.76 11.79
N ASN A 223 -11.37 -32.83 12.58
CA ASN A 223 -11.53 -32.76 14.03
C ASN A 223 -10.21 -33.12 14.71
N GLN A 224 -9.43 -32.11 15.08
CA GLN A 224 -8.13 -32.31 15.74
C GLN A 224 -7.81 -31.16 16.71
N ALA A 225 -6.80 -31.37 17.56
CA ALA A 225 -6.40 -30.41 18.59
C ALA A 225 -5.26 -29.47 18.17
N ALA A 226 -4.63 -29.73 17.01
CA ALA A 226 -3.53 -28.93 16.51
C ALA A 226 -4.00 -27.51 16.18
N LYS A 227 -3.33 -26.51 16.77
CA LYS A 227 -3.69 -25.09 16.66
C LYS A 227 -2.87 -24.29 15.66
N ALA A 228 -1.69 -24.79 15.30
CA ALA A 228 -0.82 -24.15 14.34
C ALA A 228 -0.69 -25.02 13.07
N SER A 229 -0.61 -24.44 11.88
CA SER A 229 -0.33 -23.02 11.62
C SER A 229 -1.33 -22.36 10.67
N ILE A 230 -1.65 -21.09 10.95
CA ILE A 230 -2.39 -20.20 10.03
C ILE A 230 -1.71 -20.11 8.66
N MET A 231 -0.37 -20.12 8.61
CA MET A 231 0.40 -20.06 7.35
C MET A 231 0.51 -21.43 6.66
N TYR A 232 -0.07 -22.48 7.24
CA TYR A 232 -0.14 -23.81 6.62
C TYR A 232 -1.55 -24.11 6.11
N LEU A 233 -2.57 -24.04 6.97
CA LEU A 233 -3.96 -24.34 6.60
C LEU A 233 -4.96 -23.65 7.52
N GLN A 234 -5.25 -22.39 7.21
CA GLN A 234 -6.22 -21.52 7.89
C GLN A 234 -7.67 -22.07 7.86
N ALA A 235 -7.99 -22.93 6.90
CA ALA A 235 -9.31 -23.52 6.73
C ALA A 235 -9.69 -24.51 7.85
N LEU A 236 -8.70 -25.13 8.52
CA LEU A 236 -8.94 -26.09 9.60
C LEU A 236 -9.57 -25.39 10.83
N PRO A 237 -10.73 -25.85 11.35
CA PRO A 237 -11.40 -25.18 12.47
C PRO A 237 -10.52 -25.02 13.72
N SER A 238 -9.67 -26.01 14.01
CA SER A 238 -8.76 -26.04 15.16
C SER A 238 -7.59 -25.06 15.05
N VAL A 239 -7.25 -24.61 13.84
CA VAL A 239 -6.11 -23.71 13.60
C VAL A 239 -6.48 -22.30 14.03
N THR A 240 -5.80 -21.80 15.06
CA THR A 240 -6.02 -20.47 15.66
C THR A 240 -4.72 -19.72 15.96
N GLU A 241 -3.56 -20.32 15.68
CA GLU A 241 -2.25 -19.79 16.08
C GLU A 241 -1.27 -19.81 14.90
N PHE A 242 -0.35 -18.84 14.87
CA PHE A 242 0.85 -18.91 14.04
C PHE A 242 1.83 -19.93 14.61
N CYS A 243 2.70 -20.48 13.76
CA CYS A 243 3.65 -21.49 14.19
C CYS A 243 4.74 -20.91 15.09
N ASP A 244 5.05 -21.59 16.19
CA ASP A 244 5.96 -21.13 17.26
C ASP A 244 6.80 -22.31 17.80
N LYS A 245 6.34 -22.98 18.86
CA LYS A 245 7.15 -23.94 19.64
C LYS A 245 7.47 -25.26 18.93
N ASN A 246 6.54 -25.79 18.14
CA ASN A 246 6.68 -27.07 17.44
C ASN A 246 7.06 -26.85 15.95
N HIS A 247 7.79 -25.77 15.67
CA HIS A 247 8.22 -25.40 14.34
C HIS A 247 9.17 -26.43 13.73
N ASN A 248 8.77 -26.98 12.59
CA ASN A 248 9.53 -27.96 11.84
C ASN A 248 10.53 -27.27 10.90
N THR A 249 11.77 -27.17 11.36
CA THR A 249 12.86 -26.52 10.64
C THR A 249 13.36 -27.31 9.42
N GLU A 250 13.05 -28.61 9.34
CA GLU A 250 13.45 -29.48 8.23
C GLU A 250 12.49 -29.40 7.03
N ALA A 251 11.25 -28.98 7.25
CA ALA A 251 10.24 -28.91 6.20
C ALA A 251 10.69 -27.93 5.08
N PRO A 252 10.61 -28.32 3.79
CA PRO A 252 11.03 -27.50 2.66
C PRO A 252 10.00 -26.40 2.32
N THR A 253 9.59 -25.63 3.31
CA THR A 253 8.64 -24.51 3.17
C THR A 253 9.34 -23.26 2.67
N LEU A 254 8.56 -22.34 2.09
CA LEU A 254 9.09 -21.04 1.66
C LEU A 254 9.53 -20.21 2.88
N GLN A 255 8.77 -20.29 3.98
CA GLN A 255 9.15 -19.69 5.27
C GLN A 255 10.54 -20.15 5.71
N ASN A 256 10.80 -21.45 5.79
CA ASN A 256 12.12 -21.94 6.22
C ASN A 256 13.24 -21.47 5.29
N ARG A 257 12.99 -21.52 3.98
CA ARG A 257 13.96 -21.14 2.96
C ARG A 257 14.35 -19.65 3.03
N ILE A 258 13.39 -18.76 3.24
CA ILE A 258 13.62 -17.31 3.17
C ILE A 258 13.91 -16.71 4.55
N CYS A 259 13.30 -17.23 5.61
CA CYS A 259 13.41 -16.71 6.98
C CYS A 259 14.48 -17.41 7.84
N ASN A 260 15.47 -18.08 7.23
CA ASN A 260 16.54 -18.80 7.94
C ASN A 260 15.98 -19.80 8.98
N SER A 261 14.99 -20.60 8.56
CA SER A 261 14.30 -21.60 9.39
C SER A 261 13.61 -21.05 10.65
N ARG A 262 13.37 -19.75 10.73
CA ARG A 262 12.57 -19.15 11.82
C ARG A 262 11.09 -19.42 11.61
N SER A 263 10.39 -19.68 12.70
CA SER A 263 8.93 -19.84 12.69
C SER A 263 8.24 -18.54 12.28
N THR A 264 7.03 -18.64 11.76
CA THR A 264 6.20 -17.47 11.44
C THR A 264 5.98 -16.58 12.67
N TRP A 265 5.70 -17.16 13.84
CA TRP A 265 5.52 -16.39 15.08
C TRP A 265 6.81 -15.68 15.52
N ASP A 266 7.99 -16.29 15.35
CA ASP A 266 9.27 -15.64 15.69
C ASP A 266 9.53 -14.37 14.88
N VAL A 267 9.10 -14.37 13.60
CA VAL A 267 9.20 -13.20 12.73
C VAL A 267 8.19 -12.14 13.17
N ILE A 268 6.93 -12.53 13.34
CA ILE A 268 5.82 -11.65 13.74
C ILE A 268 6.10 -11.00 15.11
N MET A 269 6.53 -11.77 16.10
CA MET A 269 6.87 -11.30 17.45
C MET A 269 8.01 -10.28 17.44
N ASN A 270 8.88 -10.33 16.44
CA ASN A 270 9.99 -9.40 16.28
C ASN A 270 9.66 -8.14 15.47
N SER A 271 8.48 -8.07 14.86
CA SER A 271 8.00 -6.88 14.15
C SER A 271 7.85 -5.67 15.10
N THR A 272 7.89 -4.48 14.52
CA THR A 272 7.63 -3.22 15.24
C THR A 272 6.25 -3.20 15.86
N ASP A 273 5.25 -3.73 15.15
CA ASP A 273 3.85 -3.73 15.57
C ASP A 273 3.64 -4.48 16.89
N ILE A 274 4.19 -5.70 16.96
CA ILE A 274 4.01 -6.60 18.10
C ILE A 274 4.90 -6.18 19.28
N LYS A 275 6.12 -5.67 19.02
CA LYS A 275 6.99 -5.13 20.07
C LYS A 275 6.40 -3.88 20.73
N ALA A 276 5.72 -3.03 19.95
CA ALA A 276 5.07 -1.82 20.47
C ALA A 276 3.74 -2.12 21.18
N THR A 277 3.17 -3.32 21.01
CA THR A 277 1.84 -3.66 21.51
C THR A 277 1.88 -4.84 22.49
N PRO A 278 1.87 -4.58 23.82
CA PRO A 278 1.79 -5.65 24.81
C PRO A 278 0.45 -6.41 24.73
N PRO A 279 0.37 -7.65 25.26
CA PRO A 279 -0.89 -8.37 25.35
C PRO A 279 -1.89 -7.59 26.19
N GLN A 280 -3.14 -7.53 25.73
CA GLN A 280 -4.23 -6.89 26.43
C GLN A 280 -4.90 -7.90 27.36
N ALA A 281 -5.26 -7.45 28.56
CA ALA A 281 -5.96 -8.27 29.55
C ALA A 281 -7.45 -8.42 29.21
N ASP A 282 -8.05 -7.39 28.61
CA ASP A 282 -9.42 -7.46 28.11
C ASP A 282 -9.44 -8.25 26.79
N SER A 283 -10.39 -9.18 26.70
CA SER A 283 -10.65 -9.96 25.50
C SER A 283 -11.69 -9.31 24.59
N ASN A 284 -12.38 -8.27 25.08
CA ASN A 284 -13.38 -7.54 24.32
C ASN A 284 -12.71 -6.43 23.49
N ILE A 285 -12.71 -6.62 22.17
CA ILE A 285 -12.18 -5.63 21.22
C ILE A 285 -13.32 -4.83 20.58
N PRO A 286 -13.09 -3.56 20.22
CA PRO A 286 -14.06 -2.77 19.46
C PRO A 286 -14.40 -3.43 18.11
N VAL A 287 -15.67 -3.36 17.70
CA VAL A 287 -16.07 -3.75 16.34
C VAL A 287 -15.43 -2.79 15.33
N PRO A 288 -14.83 -3.28 14.23
CA PRO A 288 -14.25 -2.42 13.20
C PRO A 288 -15.26 -1.41 12.67
N THR A 289 -14.82 -0.17 12.51
CA THR A 289 -15.59 0.91 11.88
C THR A 289 -15.30 0.97 10.39
N PHE A 290 -16.31 1.31 9.59
CA PHE A 290 -16.20 1.36 8.13
C PHE A 290 -16.57 2.74 7.61
N THR A 291 -15.72 3.29 6.76
CA THR A 291 -16.01 4.51 6.01
C THR A 291 -16.11 4.16 4.53
N LEU A 292 -17.26 4.45 3.92
CA LEU A 292 -17.44 4.26 2.48
C LEU A 292 -17.04 5.56 1.77
N LEU A 293 -16.04 5.45 0.91
CA LEU A 293 -15.50 6.54 0.12
C LEU A 293 -15.76 6.27 -1.35
N GLN A 294 -16.13 7.29 -2.13
CA GLN A 294 -16.17 7.17 -3.57
C GLN A 294 -14.93 7.82 -4.19
N SER A 295 -14.27 7.08 -5.08
CA SER A 295 -13.25 7.62 -5.96
C SER A 295 -13.84 8.76 -6.77
N SER A 296 -13.09 9.85 -6.84
CA SER A 296 -13.44 11.01 -7.65
C SER A 296 -12.29 11.35 -8.58
N ASP A 297 -12.61 12.02 -9.69
CA ASP A 297 -11.60 12.61 -10.55
C ASP A 297 -10.65 13.47 -9.73
N ARG A 298 -9.36 13.30 -9.95
CA ARG A 298 -8.32 14.06 -9.27
C ARG A 298 -8.43 15.52 -9.69
N VAL A 299 -8.55 16.42 -8.73
CA VAL A 299 -8.56 17.88 -8.98
C VAL A 299 -7.26 18.46 -8.44
N VAL A 300 -6.47 19.07 -9.32
CA VAL A 300 -5.17 19.66 -9.00
C VAL A 300 -5.15 21.12 -9.43
N THR A 301 -4.72 22.01 -8.53
CA THR A 301 -4.43 23.40 -8.88
C THR A 301 -2.94 23.68 -8.79
N LEU A 302 -2.32 24.04 -9.91
CA LEU A 302 -0.96 24.56 -9.95
C LEU A 302 -0.95 25.99 -9.41
N VAL A 303 -0.14 26.24 -8.39
CA VAL A 303 0.06 27.57 -7.80
C VAL A 303 1.51 27.97 -8.05
N LEU A 304 1.71 28.93 -8.95
CA LEU A 304 2.98 29.23 -9.59
C LEU A 304 3.54 30.58 -9.13
N ASP A 305 4.71 30.58 -8.53
CA ASP A 305 5.40 31.80 -8.12
C ASP A 305 6.02 32.51 -9.33
N VAL A 306 5.56 33.72 -9.59
CA VAL A 306 6.09 34.60 -10.65
C VAL A 306 6.68 35.89 -10.06
N SER A 307 7.05 35.88 -8.78
CA SER A 307 7.71 37.00 -8.10
C SER A 307 9.08 37.32 -8.68
N GLY A 308 9.61 38.52 -8.40
CA GLY A 308 10.91 38.95 -8.91
C GLY A 308 12.09 38.07 -8.46
N SER A 309 12.01 37.38 -7.31
CA SER A 309 13.05 36.45 -6.86
C SER A 309 13.14 35.19 -7.72
N MET A 310 12.09 34.93 -8.52
CA MET A 310 12.06 33.86 -9.52
C MET A 310 12.82 34.21 -10.80
N ASP A 311 13.40 35.40 -10.92
CA ASP A 311 14.29 35.71 -12.04
C ASP A 311 15.49 34.74 -12.07
N GLY A 312 15.79 34.19 -13.25
CA GLY A 312 16.72 33.06 -13.40
C GLY A 312 16.24 31.69 -12.90
N ARG A 313 15.09 31.60 -12.22
CA ARG A 313 14.45 30.34 -11.75
C ARG A 313 13.16 30.00 -12.51
N ILE A 314 12.51 31.00 -13.14
CA ILE A 314 11.22 30.86 -13.85
C ILE A 314 11.25 29.81 -14.96
N GLY A 315 12.40 29.63 -15.63
CA GLY A 315 12.58 28.56 -16.63
C GLY A 315 12.47 27.16 -16.03
N ARG A 316 12.94 26.95 -14.79
CA ARG A 316 12.82 25.67 -14.08
C ARG A 316 11.38 25.45 -13.61
N LEU A 317 10.71 26.49 -13.14
CA LEU A 317 9.28 26.45 -12.84
C LEU A 317 8.49 26.02 -14.07
N TYR A 318 8.74 26.66 -15.22
CA TYR A 318 8.08 26.32 -16.48
C TYR A 318 8.29 24.85 -16.84
N GLN A 319 9.54 24.36 -16.80
CA GLN A 319 9.85 22.96 -17.11
C GLN A 319 9.15 21.98 -16.16
N ALA A 320 9.15 22.25 -14.86
CA ALA A 320 8.49 21.40 -13.88
C ALA A 320 6.96 21.36 -14.10
N ALA A 321 6.35 22.52 -14.33
CA ALA A 321 4.92 22.63 -14.60
C ALA A 321 4.54 22.00 -15.96
N GLU A 322 5.38 22.15 -16.99
CA GLU A 322 5.20 21.51 -18.30
C GLU A 322 5.22 20.00 -18.18
N VAL A 323 6.26 19.42 -17.54
CA VAL A 323 6.34 17.98 -17.31
C VAL A 323 5.14 17.49 -16.52
N PHE A 324 4.72 18.23 -15.49
CA PHE A 324 3.57 17.86 -14.69
C PHE A 324 2.30 17.75 -15.55
N VAL A 325 1.98 18.80 -16.30
CA VAL A 325 0.79 18.85 -17.17
C VAL A 325 0.86 17.83 -18.31
N MET A 326 2.03 17.67 -18.94
CA MET A 326 2.16 16.83 -20.14
C MET A 326 2.29 15.33 -19.82
N GLN A 327 2.92 14.97 -18.69
CA GLN A 327 3.33 13.58 -18.43
C GLN A 327 2.82 13.00 -17.12
N ILE A 328 2.51 13.82 -16.11
CA ILE A 328 2.22 13.34 -14.75
C ILE A 328 0.72 13.32 -14.48
N VAL A 329 -0.02 14.33 -14.95
CA VAL A 329 -1.47 14.38 -14.76
C VAL A 329 -2.12 13.25 -15.57
N GLU A 330 -2.94 12.43 -14.91
CA GLU A 330 -3.68 11.33 -15.55
C GLU A 330 -4.87 11.85 -16.34
N GLU A 331 -5.26 11.16 -17.41
CA GLU A 331 -6.52 11.43 -18.13
C GLU A 331 -7.71 11.31 -17.15
N GLY A 332 -8.73 12.15 -17.33
CA GLY A 332 -9.86 12.33 -16.41
C GLY A 332 -9.62 13.37 -15.30
N SER A 333 -8.36 13.69 -14.97
CA SER A 333 -8.03 14.68 -13.93
C SER A 333 -8.40 16.11 -14.35
N HIS A 334 -8.76 16.95 -13.40
CA HIS A 334 -9.04 18.37 -13.61
C HIS A 334 -7.88 19.23 -13.15
N VAL A 335 -7.37 20.12 -14.01
CA VAL A 335 -6.22 20.98 -13.72
C VAL A 335 -6.59 22.45 -13.78
N GLY A 336 -6.31 23.18 -12.70
CA GLY A 336 -6.35 24.64 -12.63
C GLY A 336 -4.95 25.24 -12.59
N ILE A 337 -4.80 26.50 -13.02
CA ILE A 337 -3.51 27.20 -12.96
C ILE A 337 -3.72 28.60 -12.39
N VAL A 338 -3.01 28.89 -11.31
CA VAL A 338 -2.94 30.19 -10.65
C VAL A 338 -1.49 30.62 -10.58
N SER A 339 -1.20 31.86 -10.94
CA SER A 339 0.09 32.49 -10.68
C SER A 339 -0.03 33.54 -9.57
N PHE A 340 1.05 33.75 -8.82
CA PHE A 340 1.09 34.78 -7.80
C PHE A 340 2.43 35.53 -7.77
N SER A 341 2.35 36.81 -7.44
CA SER A 341 3.48 37.66 -7.08
C SER A 341 3.03 38.57 -5.93
N THR A 342 2.91 39.88 -6.14
CA THR A 342 2.25 40.80 -5.19
C THR A 342 0.74 40.52 -5.09
N SER A 343 0.14 40.11 -6.20
CA SER A 343 -1.27 39.72 -6.32
C SER A 343 -1.39 38.37 -7.04
N THR A 344 -2.59 37.79 -7.02
CA THR A 344 -2.88 36.53 -7.71
C THR A 344 -3.51 36.77 -9.07
N THR A 345 -3.30 35.83 -10.00
CA THR A 345 -3.95 35.81 -11.31
C THR A 345 -4.29 34.37 -11.67
N VAL A 346 -5.52 34.15 -12.11
CA VAL A 346 -6.02 32.85 -12.52
C VAL A 346 -5.73 32.71 -14.01
N LEU A 347 -4.78 31.86 -14.36
CA LEU A 347 -4.35 31.63 -15.73
C LEU A 347 -5.27 30.60 -16.42
N SER A 348 -5.73 29.61 -15.66
CA SER A 348 -6.71 28.62 -16.13
C SER A 348 -7.70 28.28 -15.02
N LYS A 349 -8.99 28.22 -15.38
CA LYS A 349 -9.99 27.49 -14.58
C LYS A 349 -9.70 25.98 -14.65
N LEU A 350 -10.44 25.17 -13.88
CA LEU A 350 -10.35 23.72 -13.95
C LEU A 350 -10.69 23.22 -15.37
N VAL A 351 -9.72 22.59 -16.02
CA VAL A 351 -9.86 21.93 -17.31
C VAL A 351 -9.65 20.44 -17.12
N GLN A 352 -10.62 19.63 -17.53
CA GLN A 352 -10.47 18.18 -17.53
C GLN A 352 -9.47 17.77 -18.63
N VAL A 353 -8.47 16.99 -18.24
CA VAL A 353 -7.46 16.43 -19.16
C VAL A 353 -8.05 15.18 -19.78
N ILE A 354 -8.36 15.23 -21.08
CA ILE A 354 -8.91 14.09 -21.83
C ILE A 354 -7.85 13.54 -22.78
N ASP A 355 -7.13 14.45 -23.45
CA ASP A 355 -6.08 14.13 -24.39
C ASP A 355 -5.02 15.25 -24.44
N ASP A 356 -4.08 15.15 -25.40
CA ASP A 356 -2.99 16.12 -25.58
C ASP A 356 -3.48 17.53 -25.94
N THR A 357 -4.71 17.71 -26.40
CA THR A 357 -5.28 19.03 -26.71
C THR A 357 -5.39 19.88 -25.45
N GLN A 358 -5.97 19.32 -24.38
CA GLN A 358 -6.10 20.06 -23.12
C GLN A 358 -4.74 20.24 -22.44
N ARG A 359 -3.84 19.26 -22.55
CA ARG A 359 -2.47 19.38 -22.02
C ARG A 359 -1.70 20.52 -22.71
N ASN A 360 -1.76 20.60 -24.04
CA ASN A 360 -1.11 21.67 -24.80
C ASN A 360 -1.74 23.05 -24.51
N HIS A 361 -3.06 23.10 -24.31
CA HIS A 361 -3.75 24.32 -23.88
C HIS A 361 -3.23 24.82 -22.52
N LEU A 362 -3.19 23.94 -21.51
CA LEU A 362 -2.67 24.25 -20.18
C LEU A 362 -1.19 24.67 -20.22
N LYS A 363 -0.35 23.98 -21.01
CA LYS A 363 1.06 24.32 -21.23
C LYS A 363 1.24 25.74 -21.81
N PHE A 364 0.36 26.15 -22.72
CA PHE A 364 0.43 27.48 -23.32
C PHE A 364 0.20 28.61 -22.29
N LEU A 365 -0.59 28.32 -21.25
CA LEU A 365 -0.92 29.26 -20.18
C LEU A 365 0.17 29.38 -19.12
N LEU A 366 1.21 28.55 -19.15
CA LEU A 366 2.29 28.59 -18.14
C LEU A 366 3.11 29.88 -18.23
N PRO A 367 3.45 30.50 -17.08
CA PRO A 367 4.14 31.78 -17.04
C PRO A 367 5.61 31.64 -17.47
N LYS A 368 6.13 32.68 -18.14
CA LYS A 368 7.52 32.75 -18.65
C LYS A 368 8.31 33.93 -18.10
N THR A 369 7.66 34.79 -17.32
CA THR A 369 8.24 36.03 -16.81
C THR A 369 8.02 36.14 -15.31
N ALA A 370 9.00 36.70 -14.61
CA ALA A 370 9.01 36.84 -13.16
C ALA A 370 9.13 38.33 -12.81
N VAL A 371 8.08 38.90 -12.18
CA VAL A 371 8.01 40.32 -11.79
C VAL A 371 7.10 40.48 -10.57
N GLY A 372 7.49 41.36 -9.65
CA GLY A 372 6.70 41.75 -8.49
C GLY A 372 7.28 41.27 -7.17
N GLY A 373 6.56 41.48 -6.07
CA GLY A 373 6.89 40.87 -4.78
C GLY A 373 6.40 39.43 -4.69
N THR A 374 6.51 38.84 -3.51
CA THR A 374 6.07 37.46 -3.24
C THR A 374 5.01 37.44 -2.16
N ASN A 375 3.86 36.81 -2.42
CA ASN A 375 2.78 36.61 -1.46
C ASN A 375 2.21 35.19 -1.59
N ILE A 376 2.85 34.25 -0.89
CA ILE A 376 2.52 32.82 -0.97
C ILE A 376 1.09 32.56 -0.48
N CYS A 377 0.69 33.16 0.64
CA CYS A 377 -0.64 32.95 1.21
C CYS A 377 -1.77 33.44 0.29
N ALA A 378 -1.56 34.50 -0.49
CA ALA A 378 -2.54 34.91 -1.49
C ALA A 378 -2.68 33.82 -2.57
N GLY A 379 -1.58 33.28 -3.08
CA GLY A 379 -1.56 32.18 -4.04
C GLY A 379 -2.30 30.94 -3.54
N ILE A 380 -2.01 30.49 -2.31
CA ILE A 380 -2.67 29.32 -1.69
C ILE A 380 -4.17 29.55 -1.54
N ARG A 381 -4.59 30.72 -1.00
CA ARG A 381 -6.02 31.03 -0.84
C ARG A 381 -6.75 31.06 -2.17
N GLU A 382 -6.12 31.58 -3.21
CA GLU A 382 -6.73 31.61 -4.54
C GLU A 382 -6.81 30.19 -5.14
N GLY A 383 -5.79 29.37 -4.93
CA GLY A 383 -5.81 27.95 -5.26
C GLY A 383 -6.98 27.21 -4.59
N ILE A 384 -7.20 27.43 -3.28
CA ILE A 384 -8.31 26.84 -2.52
C ILE A 384 -9.68 27.29 -3.08
N LYS A 385 -9.83 28.55 -3.50
CA LYS A 385 -11.12 29.06 -4.03
C LYS A 385 -11.49 28.45 -5.38
N HIS A 386 -10.51 28.17 -6.23
CA HIS A 386 -10.74 27.68 -7.60
C HIS A 386 -10.81 26.17 -7.73
N ASP A 387 -10.84 25.51 -6.59
CA ASP A 387 -10.87 24.08 -6.41
C ASP A 387 -12.28 23.47 -6.41
N GLY A 388 -13.32 24.27 -6.69
CA GLY A 388 -14.68 23.74 -6.82
C GLY A 388 -15.22 23.08 -5.54
N SER A 389 -14.94 23.64 -4.36
CA SER A 389 -15.73 23.46 -3.13
C SER A 389 -15.94 22.04 -2.55
N SER A 390 -15.08 21.04 -2.79
CA SER A 390 -15.27 19.73 -2.16
C SER A 390 -13.97 19.00 -1.83
N TYR A 391 -13.79 18.72 -0.53
CA TYR A 391 -12.71 17.93 0.09
C TYR A 391 -12.14 16.81 -0.81
N GLY A 392 -10.81 16.73 -0.91
CA GLY A 392 -10.09 15.67 -1.64
C GLY A 392 -9.38 16.14 -2.91
N THR A 393 -8.69 17.27 -2.77
CA THR A 393 -8.12 18.05 -3.88
C THR A 393 -6.71 18.48 -3.52
N GLU A 394 -5.90 18.76 -4.53
CA GLU A 394 -4.45 18.98 -4.38
C GLU A 394 -4.02 20.34 -4.91
N ILE A 395 -3.15 21.02 -4.18
CA ILE A 395 -2.35 22.15 -4.68
C ILE A 395 -0.94 21.66 -4.93
N VAL A 396 -0.38 22.03 -6.08
CA VAL A 396 1.07 21.90 -6.32
C VAL A 396 1.65 23.30 -6.39
N LEU A 397 2.31 23.70 -5.30
CA LEU A 397 2.95 24.99 -5.12
C LEU A 397 4.40 24.94 -5.64
N LEU A 398 4.71 25.78 -6.63
CA LEU A 398 6.07 25.96 -7.15
C LEU A 398 6.55 27.36 -6.76
N THR A 399 7.48 27.44 -5.80
CA THR A 399 8.06 28.69 -5.31
C THR A 399 9.52 28.48 -4.92
N ASP A 400 10.28 29.57 -4.88
CA ASP A 400 11.61 29.56 -4.29
C ASP A 400 11.63 29.70 -2.77
N GLY A 401 10.46 29.94 -2.15
CA GLY A 401 10.27 30.02 -0.71
C GLY A 401 10.58 31.39 -0.10
N GLU A 402 11.00 32.37 -0.91
CA GLU A 402 11.29 33.73 -0.48
C GLU A 402 9.99 34.54 -0.36
N ASP A 403 9.32 34.47 0.79
CA ASP A 403 8.07 35.21 1.03
C ASP A 403 8.37 36.59 1.65
N ASN A 404 7.79 37.65 1.07
CA ASN A 404 7.84 38.98 1.69
C ASN A 404 6.85 39.11 2.86
N TYR A 405 5.99 38.11 3.07
CA TYR A 405 5.01 38.04 4.13
C TYR A 405 5.21 36.81 5.02
N ASN A 406 4.44 36.73 6.10
CA ASN A 406 4.46 35.57 6.99
C ASN A 406 3.55 34.46 6.43
N THR A 407 4.15 33.40 5.91
CA THR A 407 3.46 32.23 5.34
C THR A 407 2.61 31.47 6.38
N SER A 408 2.85 31.65 7.69
CA SER A 408 2.00 31.00 8.72
C SER A 408 0.58 31.56 8.79
N LEU A 409 0.32 32.72 8.19
CA LEU A 409 -0.99 33.38 8.19
C LEU A 409 -2.07 32.60 7.44
N CYS A 410 -1.70 31.69 6.55
CA CYS A 410 -2.65 30.84 5.82
C CYS A 410 -2.71 29.39 6.31
N PHE A 411 -2.01 29.04 7.40
CA PHE A 411 -2.13 27.70 8.00
C PHE A 411 -3.58 27.36 8.42
N PRO A 412 -4.36 28.28 9.02
CA PRO A 412 -5.76 27.99 9.33
C PRO A 412 -6.59 27.74 8.07
N ASP A 413 -6.32 28.47 6.98
CA ASP A 413 -7.05 28.31 5.71
C ASP A 413 -6.78 26.93 5.11
N ILE A 414 -5.50 26.49 5.11
CA ILE A 414 -5.09 25.16 4.64
C ILE A 414 -5.74 24.08 5.51
N PHE A 415 -5.61 24.18 6.84
CA PHE A 415 -6.17 23.20 7.78
C PHE A 415 -7.69 23.06 7.64
N ASN A 416 -8.41 24.19 7.58
CA ASN A 416 -9.87 24.19 7.47
C ASN A 416 -10.37 23.71 6.10
N SER A 417 -9.60 23.95 5.03
CA SER A 417 -9.95 23.46 3.68
C SER A 417 -9.79 21.95 3.55
N GLY A 418 -8.89 21.33 4.33
CA GLY A 418 -8.55 19.91 4.19
C GLY A 418 -7.89 19.56 2.85
N ILE A 419 -7.33 20.57 2.16
CA ILE A 419 -6.61 20.41 0.90
C ILE A 419 -5.21 19.84 1.14
N ILE A 420 -4.70 19.08 0.18
CA ILE A 420 -3.32 18.56 0.23
C ILE A 420 -2.43 19.56 -0.51
N VAL A 421 -1.36 20.02 0.13
CA VAL A 421 -0.41 20.94 -0.49
C VAL A 421 0.90 20.24 -0.75
N HIS A 422 1.21 20.01 -2.02
CA HIS A 422 2.52 19.61 -2.50
C HIS A 422 3.37 20.83 -2.78
N PHE A 423 4.64 20.78 -2.42
CA PHE A 423 5.57 21.89 -2.62
C PHE A 423 6.81 21.44 -3.39
N ILE A 424 7.22 22.25 -4.37
CA ILE A 424 8.46 22.11 -5.14
C ILE A 424 9.33 23.33 -4.89
N ALA A 425 10.46 23.12 -4.20
CA ALA A 425 11.42 24.17 -3.88
C ALA A 425 12.34 24.48 -5.08
N LEU A 426 12.31 25.73 -5.53
CA LEU A 426 13.15 26.23 -6.64
C LEU A 426 14.32 27.10 -6.17
N GLY A 427 14.36 27.42 -4.86
CA GLY A 427 15.41 28.19 -4.20
C GLY A 427 16.39 27.32 -3.38
N PRO A 428 17.56 27.86 -3.02
CA PRO A 428 18.60 27.14 -2.27
C PRO A 428 18.27 26.96 -0.78
N ASN A 429 17.29 27.70 -0.24
CA ASN A 429 16.90 27.64 1.16
C ASN A 429 15.38 27.35 1.24
N PRO A 430 14.96 26.13 1.62
CA PRO A 430 13.55 25.86 1.83
C PRO A 430 13.08 26.61 3.07
N ASN A 431 11.97 27.34 2.95
CA ASN A 431 11.36 28.06 4.06
C ASN A 431 10.79 27.05 5.07
N PRO A 432 11.19 27.07 6.36
CA PRO A 432 10.72 26.11 7.37
C PRO A 432 9.19 26.07 7.53
N ASN A 433 8.52 27.18 7.24
CA ASN A 433 7.06 27.25 7.28
C ASN A 433 6.42 26.42 6.15
N LEU A 434 7.09 26.23 5.01
CA LEU A 434 6.60 25.39 3.92
C LEU A 434 6.72 23.90 4.25
N GLU A 435 7.79 23.49 4.95
CA GLU A 435 7.91 22.13 5.49
C GLU A 435 6.78 21.83 6.49
N THR A 436 6.44 22.82 7.32
CA THR A 436 5.33 22.71 8.28
C THR A 436 3.97 22.53 7.59
N ILE A 437 3.72 23.20 6.46
CA ILE A 437 2.49 23.00 5.65
C ILE A 437 2.38 21.57 5.13
N VAL A 438 3.51 21.03 4.66
CA VAL A 438 3.61 19.70 4.09
C VAL A 438 3.39 18.64 5.19
N ASP A 439 3.94 18.84 6.38
CA ASP A 439 3.71 18.00 7.55
C ASP A 439 2.25 18.06 8.03
N MET A 440 1.60 19.23 7.99
CA MET A 440 0.19 19.40 8.35
C MET A 440 -0.78 18.70 7.39
N THR A 441 -0.41 18.59 6.11
CA THR A 441 -1.26 17.97 5.06
C THR A 441 -0.92 16.51 4.77
N GLY A 442 0.13 15.97 5.41
CA GLY A 442 0.29 14.54 5.66
C GLY A 442 1.11 13.73 4.65
N LYS A 443 1.97 14.32 3.79
CA LYS A 443 3.02 13.59 3.00
C LYS A 443 4.23 14.48 2.63
N LEU A 444 5.39 13.84 2.46
CA LEU A 444 6.79 14.31 2.33
C LEU A 444 7.10 15.63 1.57
N PRO A 445 8.08 16.44 2.06
CA PRO A 445 8.70 17.51 1.27
C PRO A 445 9.50 16.92 0.10
N LEU A 446 9.24 17.39 -1.12
CA LEU A 446 10.00 16.98 -2.30
C LEU A 446 11.38 17.66 -2.26
N PRO A 447 12.50 16.91 -2.28
CA PRO A 447 13.83 17.47 -2.09
C PRO A 447 14.23 18.43 -3.21
N GLN A 448 15.15 19.34 -2.86
CA GLN A 448 15.69 20.39 -3.72
C GLN A 448 16.13 19.88 -5.10
N CYS A 449 15.82 20.72 -6.10
CA CYS A 449 16.15 20.61 -7.52
C CYS A 449 17.37 19.73 -7.85
N ASN A 450 17.09 18.45 -8.13
CA ASN A 450 17.77 17.72 -9.17
C ASN A 450 16.66 17.13 -10.03
N ILE A 451 16.48 17.66 -11.25
CA ILE A 451 15.36 17.29 -12.15
C ILE A 451 15.29 15.77 -12.33
N ASN A 452 16.42 15.07 -12.27
CA ASN A 452 16.51 13.60 -12.32
C ASN A 452 15.96 12.86 -11.07
N TYR A 453 15.97 13.50 -9.90
CA TYR A 453 15.49 12.93 -8.62
C TYR A 453 13.97 13.09 -8.44
N PHE A 454 13.41 14.18 -8.98
CA PHE A 454 11.95 14.35 -9.10
C PHE A 454 11.34 13.20 -9.94
N PHE A 455 12.04 12.79 -11.00
CA PHE A 455 11.69 11.61 -11.79
C PHE A 455 11.93 10.26 -11.10
N SER A 456 12.87 10.14 -10.13
CA SER A 456 13.10 8.87 -9.43
C SER A 456 12.08 8.58 -8.34
N LEU A 457 11.56 9.63 -7.68
CA LEU A 457 10.52 9.52 -6.64
C LEU A 457 9.12 9.23 -7.22
N LEU A 458 8.86 9.62 -8.47
CA LEU A 458 7.60 9.34 -9.18
C LEU A 458 7.64 8.11 -10.10
N LYS A 459 8.83 7.55 -10.39
CA LYS A 459 8.97 6.28 -11.13
C LYS A 459 8.52 5.03 -10.36
N GLN A 460 8.19 5.13 -9.06
CA GLN A 460 7.69 3.98 -8.30
C GLN A 460 6.23 3.61 -8.58
N THR A 461 5.48 4.43 -9.31
CA THR A 461 4.12 4.10 -9.80
C THR A 461 4.07 3.62 -11.25
N CYS A 462 5.20 3.46 -11.95
CA CYS A 462 5.20 2.88 -13.30
C CYS A 462 6.38 1.93 -13.51
N VAL A 463 6.17 0.67 -13.14
CA VAL A 463 6.95 -0.44 -13.69
C VAL A 463 6.53 -0.57 -15.16
N ILE A 464 7.51 -0.70 -16.08
CA ILE A 464 7.40 -0.73 -17.56
C ILE A 464 7.66 0.63 -18.23
N CYS A 465 8.91 1.11 -18.22
CA CYS A 465 9.52 1.87 -19.34
C CYS A 465 11.03 2.08 -19.12
N TYR A 466 11.75 1.02 -18.77
CA TYR A 466 13.21 1.03 -18.67
C TYR A 466 13.79 0.28 -19.86
N ASN A 467 13.60 0.78 -21.10
CA ASN A 467 14.34 0.27 -22.28
C ASN A 467 14.24 1.09 -23.57
N LEU A 468 14.11 2.41 -23.53
CA LEU A 468 14.37 3.25 -24.70
C LEU A 468 14.92 4.60 -24.25
N LEU A 469 16.25 4.74 -24.25
CA LEU A 469 17.02 5.97 -24.50
C LEU A 469 18.49 5.71 -24.12
N LEU A 470 19.11 4.81 -24.90
CA LEU A 470 20.54 4.83 -25.18
C LEU A 470 20.65 5.02 -26.70
N CYS A 471 20.83 6.27 -27.12
CA CYS A 471 21.55 6.71 -28.30
C CYS A 471 21.71 8.22 -28.25
#